data_AF-A0A8X6S6L5-F1
#
_entry.id   AF-A0A8X6S6L5-F1
#
_cell.length_a   1.000
_cell.length_b   1.000
_cell.length_c   1.000
_cell.angle_alpha   90.00
_cell.angle_beta   90.00
_cell.angle_gamma   90.00
#
_symmetry.space_group_name_H-M   'P 1'
#
loop_
_entity.id
_entity.type
_entity.pdbx_description
1 polymer ?
#
loop_
_entity_poly.entity_id
_entity_poly.type
_entity_poly.pdbx_seq_one_letter_code
_entity_poly.pdbx_strand_id
1 'polypeptide(L)'
;MSFTRRPGSGRPRQTSRREDCHILRNARVQPTASSAAIQAQPAPSLGDPVSFRTIQRRLAEGHLGSRRPLRVPPLTPTHRRLRLEWCRARGNWTAAEWNQVVFRDESRQSQQC
;
A
#
# COMPACT_ATOMS: atom_id res chain seq x y z
N MET A 1 41.14 0.27 21.32
CA MET A 1 40.09 0.94 22.13
C MET A 1 39.08 1.55 21.18
N SER A 2 37.82 1.09 21.21
CA SER A 2 36.74 1.63 20.36
C SER A 2 35.94 2.68 21.13
N PHE A 3 35.91 3.91 20.65
CA PHE A 3 35.11 4.97 21.27
C PHE A 3 33.67 4.89 20.73
N THR A 4 32.70 4.58 21.58
CA THR A 4 31.27 4.68 21.25
C THR A 4 30.76 6.07 21.63
N ARG A 5 30.16 6.79 20.67
CA ARG A 5 29.52 8.08 20.97
C ARG A 5 28.31 7.87 21.87
N ARG A 6 28.19 8.69 22.91
CA ARG A 6 26.95 8.82 23.69
C ARG A 6 25.84 9.42 22.81
N PRO A 7 24.57 9.02 22.99
CA PRO A 7 23.46 9.63 22.28
C PRO A 7 23.43 11.15 22.55
N GLY A 8 23.56 11.96 21.50
CA GLY A 8 23.41 13.41 21.59
C GLY A 8 21.95 13.82 21.59
N SER A 9 21.63 14.99 22.16
CA SER A 9 20.26 15.52 22.26
C SER A 9 19.66 15.99 20.93
N GLY A 10 20.46 16.14 19.87
CA GLY A 10 20.01 16.45 18.52
C GLY A 10 19.17 17.73 18.39
N ARG A 11 18.72 18.04 17.17
CA ARG A 11 17.74 19.12 16.94
C ARG A 11 16.33 18.59 17.24
N PRO A 12 15.49 19.32 17.99
CA PRO A 12 14.11 18.91 18.21
C PRO A 12 13.33 18.81 16.89
N ARG A 13 12.33 17.93 16.87
CA ARG A 13 11.46 17.73 15.71
C ARG A 13 10.60 18.98 15.48
N GLN A 14 10.45 19.38 14.22
CA GLN A 14 9.50 20.43 13.84
C GLN A 14 8.05 19.96 13.98
N THR A 15 7.80 18.66 13.75
CA THR A 15 6.45 18.10 13.84
C THR A 15 6.14 17.51 15.21
N SER A 16 4.90 17.68 15.65
CA SER A 16 4.35 17.03 16.84
C SER A 16 3.85 15.62 16.53
N ARG A 17 3.66 14.80 17.58
CA ARG A 17 3.10 13.45 17.45
C ARG A 17 1.74 13.44 16.74
N ARG A 18 0.89 14.45 16.98
CA ARG A 18 -0.44 14.55 16.36
C ARG A 18 -0.35 14.75 14.85
N GLU A 19 0.63 15.53 14.40
CA GLU A 19 0.89 15.80 12.99
C GLU A 19 1.47 14.56 12.30
N ASP A 20 2.43 13.88 12.94
CA ASP A 20 2.97 12.62 12.44
C ASP A 20 1.86 11.58 12.26
N CYS A 21 0.94 11.46 13.23
CA CYS A 21 -0.23 10.59 13.11
C CYS A 21 -1.17 11.01 11.96
N HIS A 22 -1.35 12.31 11.73
CA HIS A 22 -2.18 12.81 10.63
C HIS A 22 -1.55 12.46 9.26
N ILE A 23 -0.24 12.68 9.10
CA ILE A 23 0.51 12.33 7.89
C ILE A 23 0.38 10.83 7.59
N LEU A 24 0.61 9.98 8.59
CA LEU A 24 0.52 8.52 8.42
C LEU A 24 -0.89 8.06 8.12
N ARG A 25 -1.91 8.68 8.73
CA ARG A 25 -3.32 8.37 8.45
C ARG A 25 -3.69 8.72 7.02
N ASN A 26 -3.34 9.91 6.55
CA ASN A 26 -3.64 10.34 5.18
C ASN A 26 -3.01 9.38 4.15
N ALA A 27 -1.75 9.00 4.34
CA ALA A 27 -1.08 8.06 3.44
C ALA A 27 -1.70 6.65 3.45
N ARG A 28 -2.36 6.24 4.54
CA ARG A 28 -3.07 4.95 4.61
C ARG A 28 -4.46 5.01 3.98
N VAL A 29 -5.18 6.12 4.19
CA VAL A 29 -6.53 6.33 3.61
C VAL A 29 -6.44 6.56 2.11
N GLN A 30 -5.41 7.28 1.65
CA GLN A 30 -5.17 7.57 0.23
C GLN A 30 -3.74 7.15 -0.17
N PRO A 31 -3.50 5.85 -0.43
CA PRO A 31 -2.16 5.33 -0.75
C PRO A 31 -1.52 5.92 -2.01
N THR A 32 -2.31 6.53 -2.90
CA THR A 32 -1.85 7.17 -4.14
C THR A 32 -1.59 8.66 -3.99
N ALA A 33 -1.88 9.25 -2.83
CA ALA A 33 -1.66 10.67 -2.59
C ALA A 33 -0.17 11.01 -2.59
N SER A 34 0.21 12.09 -3.26
CA SER A 34 1.57 12.61 -3.22
C SER A 34 1.86 13.29 -1.88
N SER A 35 3.13 13.45 -1.51
CA SER A 35 3.52 14.25 -0.33
C SER A 35 2.97 15.69 -0.42
N ALA A 36 2.77 16.22 -1.63
CA ALA A 36 2.17 17.52 -1.84
C ALA A 36 0.66 17.54 -1.57
N ALA A 37 -0.06 16.52 -2.03
CA ALA A 37 -1.46 16.34 -1.67
C ALA A 37 -1.63 16.19 -0.15
N ILE A 38 -0.72 15.46 0.53
CA ILE A 38 -0.74 15.33 2.00
C ILE A 38 -0.47 16.66 2.69
N GLN A 39 0.43 17.50 2.16
CA GLN A 39 0.70 18.83 2.72
C GLN A 39 -0.51 19.78 2.59
N ALA A 40 -1.25 19.70 1.48
CA ALA A 40 -2.40 20.56 1.20
C ALA A 40 -3.66 20.20 2.00
N GLN A 41 -3.67 19.04 2.69
CA GLN A 41 -4.80 18.64 3.53
C GLN A 41 -4.85 19.52 4.79
N PRO A 42 -6.03 20.06 5.16
CA PRO A 42 -6.18 20.88 6.35
C PRO A 42 -5.91 20.03 7.60
N ALA A 43 -4.71 20.19 8.17
CA ALA A 43 -4.36 19.60 9.45
C ALA A 43 -4.79 20.56 10.57
N PRO A 44 -5.54 20.11 11.59
CA PRO A 44 -6.09 20.97 12.64
C PRO A 44 -5.03 21.57 13.60
N SER A 45 -3.73 21.44 13.30
CA SER A 45 -2.65 21.90 14.18
C SER A 45 -1.33 22.22 13.47
N LEU A 46 -1.23 22.17 12.14
CA LEU A 46 -0.02 22.61 11.45
C LEU A 46 0.01 24.14 11.51
N GLY A 47 0.64 24.70 12.53
CA GLY A 47 0.86 26.15 12.63
C GLY A 47 1.68 26.67 11.44
N ASP A 48 2.60 25.84 10.92
CA ASP A 48 3.44 26.13 9.76
C ASP A 48 3.34 25.01 8.71
N PRO A 49 3.40 25.34 7.41
CA PRO A 49 3.44 24.35 6.34
C PRO A 49 4.72 23.48 6.45
N VAL A 50 4.55 22.22 6.83
CA VAL A 50 5.64 21.23 6.92
C VAL A 50 6.14 20.90 5.52
N SER A 51 7.46 20.99 5.28
CA SER A 51 8.04 20.71 3.96
C SER A 51 7.77 19.28 3.47
N PHE A 52 7.74 19.08 2.14
CA PHE A 52 7.58 17.74 1.53
C PHE A 52 8.64 16.74 2.02
N ARG A 53 9.88 17.18 2.22
CA ARG A 53 10.97 16.34 2.74
C ARG A 53 10.70 15.84 4.16
N THR A 54 10.13 16.70 5.01
CA THR A 54 9.74 16.30 6.36
C THR A 54 8.61 15.27 6.31
N ILE A 55 7.61 15.47 5.45
CA ILE A 55 6.53 14.49 5.23
C ILE A 55 7.10 13.14 4.78
N GLN A 56 7.99 13.13 3.78
CA GLN A 56 8.64 11.90 3.30
C GLN A 56 9.41 11.18 4.41
N ARG A 57 10.13 11.92 5.26
CA ARG A 57 10.83 11.34 6.42
C ARG A 57 9.85 10.71 7.41
N ARG A 58 8.70 11.34 7.68
CA ARG A 58 7.66 10.77 8.56
C ARG A 58 7.03 9.52 7.97
N LEU A 59 6.79 9.50 6.67
CA LEU A 59 6.31 8.31 5.98
C LEU A 59 7.33 7.16 6.10
N ALA A 60 8.62 7.44 5.88
CA ALA A 60 9.69 6.44 6.03
C ALA A 60 9.83 5.92 7.47
N GLU A 61 9.76 6.79 8.48
CA GLU A 61 9.72 6.41 9.90
C GLU A 61 8.51 5.50 10.21
N GLY A 62 7.38 5.71 9.53
CA GLY A 62 6.19 4.86 9.62
C GLY A 62 6.20 3.65 8.67
N HIS A 63 7.33 3.35 8.02
CA HIS A 63 7.48 2.27 7.03
C HIS A 63 6.54 2.35 5.82
N LEU A 64 6.11 3.56 5.47
CA LEU A 64 5.30 3.84 4.29
C LEU A 64 6.20 4.35 3.17
N GLY A 65 6.18 3.64 2.05
CA GLY A 65 6.91 3.98 0.83
C GLY A 65 6.01 3.89 -0.39
N SER A 66 6.37 4.61 -1.44
CA SER A 66 5.66 4.54 -2.72
C SER A 66 5.85 3.17 -3.37
N ARG A 67 4.78 2.63 -3.95
CA ARG A 67 4.78 1.38 -4.72
C ARG A 67 3.95 1.55 -5.98
N ARG A 68 4.30 0.81 -7.04
CA ARG A 68 3.48 0.75 -8.25
C ARG A 68 2.27 -0.16 -8.00
N PRO A 69 1.03 0.27 -8.30
CA PRO A 69 -0.13 -0.61 -8.19
C PRO A 69 -0.03 -1.76 -9.20
N LEU A 70 -0.56 -2.92 -8.82
CA LEU A 70 -0.64 -4.07 -9.71
C LEU A 70 -1.63 -3.81 -10.84
N ARG A 71 -1.25 -4.08 -12.08
CA ARG A 71 -2.12 -3.98 -13.25
C ARG A 71 -2.95 -5.26 -13.39
N VAL A 72 -4.17 -5.26 -12.85
CA VAL A 72 -5.12 -6.37 -13.00
C VAL A 72 -6.41 -5.90 -13.64
N PRO A 73 -7.07 -6.73 -14.45
CA PRO A 73 -8.43 -6.44 -14.92
C PRO A 73 -9.36 -6.21 -13.72
N PRO A 74 -10.19 -5.16 -13.74
CA PRO A 74 -11.10 -4.89 -12.65
C PRO A 74 -12.16 -6.00 -12.56
N LEU A 75 -12.31 -6.59 -11.37
CA LEU A 75 -13.40 -7.52 -11.10
C LEU A 75 -14.68 -6.75 -10.80
N THR A 76 -15.73 -7.02 -11.57
CA THR A 76 -17.09 -6.57 -11.25
C THR A 76 -17.57 -7.23 -9.94
N PRO A 77 -18.57 -6.64 -9.25
CA PRO A 77 -19.15 -7.26 -8.06
C PRO A 77 -19.66 -8.69 -8.30
N THR A 78 -20.24 -8.96 -9.48
CA THR A 78 -20.72 -10.28 -9.89
C THR A 78 -19.58 -11.28 -10.04
N HIS A 79 -18.48 -10.89 -10.70
CA HIS A 79 -17.28 -11.74 -10.80
C HIS A 79 -16.72 -12.12 -9.44
N ARG A 80 -16.66 -11.16 -8.49
CA ARG A 80 -16.16 -11.42 -7.12
C ARG A 80 -17.01 -12.45 -6.40
N ARG A 81 -18.34 -12.31 -6.46
CA ARG A 81 -19.29 -13.24 -5.83
C ARG A 81 -19.15 -14.65 -6.41
N LEU A 82 -19.21 -14.79 -7.72
CA LEU A 82 -19.14 -16.09 -8.39
C LEU A 82 -17.80 -16.80 -8.12
N ARG A 83 -16.68 -16.06 -8.18
CA ARG A 83 -15.36 -16.61 -7.86
C ARG A 83 -15.29 -17.08 -6.40
N LEU A 84 -15.83 -16.30 -5.46
CA LEU A 84 -15.84 -16.68 -4.05
C LEU A 84 -16.69 -17.92 -3.79
N GLU A 85 -17.90 -17.98 -4.36
CA GLU A 85 -18.78 -19.15 -4.28
C GLU A 85 -18.11 -20.38 -4.88
N TRP A 86 -17.46 -20.24 -6.04
CA TRP A 86 -16.74 -21.32 -6.70
C TRP A 86 -15.59 -21.85 -5.84
N CYS A 87 -14.79 -20.96 -5.23
CA CYS A 87 -13.69 -21.34 -4.33
C CYS A 87 -14.21 -22.01 -3.05
N ARG A 88 -15.28 -21.49 -2.45
CA ARG A 88 -15.87 -22.07 -1.23
C ARG A 88 -16.43 -23.47 -1.48
N ALA A 89 -17.12 -23.67 -2.59
CA ALA A 89 -17.68 -24.97 -2.97
C ALA A 89 -16.61 -26.05 -3.22
N ARG A 90 -15.35 -25.65 -3.44
CA ARG A 90 -14.23 -26.55 -3.82
C ARG A 90 -13.04 -26.44 -2.87
N GLY A 91 -13.19 -25.74 -1.75
CA GLY A 91 -12.09 -25.47 -0.82
C GLY A 91 -11.59 -26.73 -0.10
N ASN A 92 -12.44 -27.75 0.01
CA ASN A 92 -12.15 -29.04 0.63
C ASN A 92 -11.96 -30.17 -0.39
N TRP A 93 -11.85 -29.85 -1.69
CA TRP A 93 -11.67 -30.86 -2.72
C TRP A 93 -10.34 -31.60 -2.57
N THR A 94 -10.43 -32.91 -2.74
CA THR A 94 -9.33 -33.86 -2.76
C THR A 94 -8.62 -33.85 -4.12
N ALA A 95 -7.40 -34.38 -4.17
CA ALA A 95 -6.64 -34.48 -5.42
C ALA A 95 -7.39 -35.27 -6.52
N ALA A 96 -8.17 -36.29 -6.14
CA ALA A 96 -8.97 -37.07 -7.09
C ALA A 96 -10.09 -36.23 -7.73
N GLU A 97 -10.71 -35.33 -6.98
CA GLU A 97 -11.74 -34.41 -7.50
C GLU A 97 -11.12 -33.34 -8.41
N TRP A 98 -9.92 -32.83 -8.07
CA TRP A 98 -9.18 -31.92 -8.96
C TRP A 98 -8.79 -32.59 -10.28
N ASN A 99 -8.44 -33.88 -10.26
CA ASN A 99 -8.08 -34.63 -11.47
C ASN A 99 -9.25 -34.80 -12.46
N GLN A 100 -10.49 -34.53 -12.04
CA GLN A 100 -11.67 -34.57 -12.91
C GLN A 100 -11.90 -33.24 -13.64
N VAL A 101 -11.21 -32.16 -13.27
CA VAL A 101 -11.39 -30.83 -13.89
C VAL A 101 -10.47 -30.67 -15.09
N VAL A 102 -11.07 -30.49 -16.27
CA VAL A 102 -10.33 -30.11 -17.48
C VAL A 102 -10.42 -28.60 -17.64
N PHE A 103 -9.26 -27.93 -17.62
CA PHE A 103 -9.16 -26.50 -17.90
C PHE A 103 -8.91 -26.27 -19.39
N ARG A 104 -9.70 -25.38 -20.00
CA ARG A 104 -9.49 -24.89 -21.36
C ARG A 104 -9.46 -23.36 -21.32
N ASP A 105 -8.42 -22.77 -21.87
CA ASP A 105 -8.33 -21.33 -22.08
C ASP A 105 -7.89 -21.06 -23.52
N GLU A 106 -8.44 -20.01 -24.12
CA GLU A 106 -8.10 -19.58 -25.48
C GLU A 106 -7.11 -18.43 -25.37
N SER A 107 -5.84 -18.73 -25.64
CA SER A 107 -4.81 -17.69 -25.75
C SER A 107 -4.77 -17.15 -27.18
N ARG A 108 -4.62 -15.83 -27.33
CA ARG A 108 -4.32 -15.24 -28.64
C ARG A 108 -2.88 -15.60 -29.00
N GLN A 109 -2.67 -16.60 -29.86
CA GLN A 109 -1.38 -16.75 -30.52
C GLN A 109 -1.21 -15.58 -31.49
N SER A 110 -0.23 -14.70 -31.24
CA SER A 110 0.26 -13.79 -32.27
C SER A 110 1.04 -14.65 -33.28
N GLN A 111 0.43 -14.96 -34.42
CA GLN A 111 1.21 -15.39 -35.58
C GLN A 111 2.02 -14.19 -36.05
N GLN A 112 3.28 -14.15 -35.62
CA GLN A 112 4.30 -13.32 -36.23
C GLN A 112 5.03 -14.21 -37.25
N CYS A 113 4.78 -13.94 -38.52
CA CYS A 113 5.72 -14.23 -39.61
C CYS A 113 6.72 -13.08 -39.71
#